data_AF-K0PTT6-F1
#
_entry.id   AF-K0PTT6-F1
#
_cell.length_a   1.000
_cell.length_b   1.000
_cell.length_c   1.000
_cell.angle_alpha   90.00
_cell.angle_beta   90.00
_cell.angle_gamma   90.00
#
_symmetry.space_group_name_H-M   'P 1'
#
loop_
_entity.id
_entity.type
_entity.pdbx_description
1 polymer ?
#
loop_
_entity_poly.entity_id
_entity_poly.type
_entity_poly.pdbx_seq_one_letter_code
_entity_poly.pdbx_strand_id
1 'polypeptide(L)'
;MADASLKFPSAGDVKGPSPLVAIENEAEPKLVVDDPLPEPLSHGRVFIQYRTENIRIVPVFGKGTLDVSPGMATYISWSTTCLGTSSTRVARHSS
;
A
#
# COMPACT_ATOMS: atom_id res chain seq x y z
N MET A 1 24.15 36.39 20.47
CA MET A 1 24.11 34.92 20.56
C MET A 1 22.95 34.47 19.71
N ALA A 2 23.22 33.71 18.65
CA ALA A 2 22.24 33.43 17.61
C ALA A 2 21.20 32.40 18.07
N ASP A 3 19.94 32.71 17.77
CA ASP A 3 18.77 31.83 17.84
C ASP A 3 19.01 30.59 16.97
N ALA A 4 19.24 29.45 17.61
CA ALA A 4 19.29 28.17 16.92
C ALA A 4 17.86 27.70 16.68
N SER A 5 17.27 28.18 15.58
CA SER A 5 15.96 27.72 15.10
C SER A 5 16.00 26.21 14.88
N LEU A 6 15.32 25.46 15.75
CA LEU A 6 15.13 24.02 15.61
C LEU A 6 14.26 23.76 14.36
N LYS A 7 14.88 23.28 13.29
CA LYS A 7 14.17 22.79 12.09
C LYS A 7 13.78 21.33 12.28
N PHE A 8 12.51 21.03 12.12
CA PHE A 8 12.02 19.66 12.01
C PHE A 8 12.17 19.17 10.55
N PRO A 9 12.56 17.91 10.33
CA PRO A 9 12.62 17.35 8.99
C PRO A 9 11.21 17.33 8.38
N SER A 10 11.11 17.71 7.12
CA SER A 10 9.87 17.63 6.37
C SER A 10 9.49 16.18 6.07
N ALA A 11 8.23 15.93 5.71
CA ALA A 11 7.81 14.61 5.29
C ALA A 11 8.61 14.10 4.07
N GLY A 12 9.04 14.99 3.18
CA GLY A 12 9.89 14.64 2.04
C GLY A 12 11.31 14.23 2.46
N ASP A 13 11.86 14.85 3.51
CA ASP A 13 13.17 14.50 4.05
C ASP A 13 13.19 13.10 4.68
N VAL A 14 12.04 12.67 5.23
CA VAL A 14 11.91 11.36 5.88
C VAL A 14 11.46 10.27 4.92
N LYS A 15 10.50 10.57 4.03
CA LYS A 15 9.82 9.57 3.19
C LYS A 15 10.35 9.55 1.74
N GLY A 16 11.06 10.60 1.32
CA GLY A 16 11.50 10.76 -0.07
C GLY A 16 10.43 11.38 -0.98
N PRO A 17 10.66 11.38 -2.30
CA PRO A 17 9.78 12.01 -3.28
C PRO A 17 8.39 11.38 -3.30
N SER A 18 7.38 12.19 -3.65
CA SER A 18 6.00 11.72 -3.76
C SER A 18 5.90 10.51 -4.71
N PRO A 19 5.07 9.50 -4.38
CA PRO A 19 4.72 8.40 -5.29
C PRO A 19 4.21 8.85 -6.67
N LEU A 20 3.70 10.09 -6.76
CA LEU A 20 3.14 10.65 -7.99
C LEU A 20 4.20 11.27 -8.92
N VAL A 21 5.43 11.42 -8.46
CA VAL A 21 6.53 11.96 -9.28
C VAL A 21 7.26 10.80 -9.93
N ALA A 22 7.47 10.89 -11.25
CA ALA A 22 8.24 9.91 -12.01
C ALA A 22 9.68 9.83 -11.47
N ILE A 23 10.19 8.62 -11.34
CA ILE A 23 11.60 8.37 -11.03
C ILE A 23 12.28 8.02 -12.36
N GLU A 24 13.29 8.79 -12.73
CA GLU A 24 14.05 8.52 -13.95
C GLU A 24 14.86 7.23 -13.78
N ASN A 25 14.84 6.37 -14.81
CA ASN A 25 15.59 5.11 -14.85
C ASN A 25 15.27 4.13 -13.69
N GLU A 26 14.00 4.05 -13.30
CA GLU A 26 13.53 3.03 -12.34
C GLU A 26 13.69 1.62 -12.93
N ALA A 27 14.20 0.68 -12.13
CA ALA A 27 14.32 -0.71 -12.54
C ALA A 27 12.94 -1.35 -12.77
N GLU A 28 12.87 -2.37 -13.62
CA GLU A 28 11.61 -3.01 -13.98
C GLU A 28 10.91 -3.63 -12.75
N PRO A 29 9.58 -3.46 -12.61
CA PRO A 29 8.83 -4.07 -11.52
C PRO A 29 8.92 -5.60 -11.57
N LYS A 30 9.18 -6.22 -10.43
CA LYS A 30 9.32 -7.67 -10.32
C LYS A 30 8.51 -8.23 -9.16
N LEU A 31 7.81 -9.32 -9.43
CA LEU A 31 7.16 -10.15 -8.41
C LEU A 31 8.01 -11.40 -8.21
N VAL A 32 8.51 -11.59 -6.99
CA VAL A 32 9.20 -12.82 -6.59
C VAL A 32 8.24 -13.64 -5.75
N VAL A 33 8.02 -14.88 -6.16
CA VAL A 33 7.09 -15.82 -5.54
C VAL A 33 7.89 -17.04 -5.11
N ASP A 34 7.82 -17.36 -3.83
CA ASP A 34 8.46 -18.56 -3.28
C ASP A 34 7.57 -19.79 -3.50
N ASP A 35 8.13 -20.98 -3.27
CA ASP A 35 7.34 -22.21 -3.26
C ASP A 35 6.30 -22.20 -2.12
N PRO A 36 5.17 -22.91 -2.31
CA PRO A 36 4.17 -23.06 -1.25
C PRO A 36 4.75 -23.79 -0.04
N LEU A 37 4.36 -23.34 1.16
CA LEU A 37 4.80 -23.95 2.41
C LEU A 37 4.34 -25.43 2.49
N PRO A 38 5.25 -26.39 2.73
CA PRO A 38 4.94 -27.81 2.63
C PRO A 38 3.88 -28.30 3.61
N GLU A 39 3.90 -27.80 4.85
CA GLU A 39 2.97 -28.24 5.90
C GLU A 39 1.52 -27.86 5.56
N PRO A 40 1.16 -26.58 5.28
CA PRO A 40 -0.18 -26.25 4.79
C PRO A 40 -0.57 -27.01 3.52
N LEU A 41 0.38 -27.21 2.60
CA LEU A 41 0.14 -27.88 1.33
C LEU A 41 -0.28 -29.35 1.53
N SER A 42 0.33 -30.04 2.50
CA SER A 42 -0.04 -31.40 2.87
C SER A 42 -1.48 -31.53 3.39
N HIS A 43 -2.06 -30.43 3.88
CA HIS A 43 -3.46 -30.33 4.32
C HIS A 43 -4.41 -29.75 3.25
N GLY A 44 -3.95 -29.63 2.00
CA GLY A 44 -4.75 -29.06 0.91
C GLY A 44 -4.90 -27.54 0.96
N ARG A 45 -4.00 -26.84 1.68
CA ARG A 45 -3.98 -25.36 1.76
C ARG A 45 -2.73 -24.79 1.10
N VAL A 46 -2.89 -23.71 0.33
CA VAL A 46 -1.76 -23.07 -0.36
C VAL A 46 -1.37 -21.78 0.35
N PHE A 47 -0.17 -21.78 0.93
CA PHE A 47 0.42 -20.64 1.62
C PHE A 47 1.71 -20.30 0.87
N ILE A 48 1.76 -19.14 0.23
CA ILE A 48 2.90 -18.73 -0.60
C ILE A 48 3.44 -17.41 -0.07
N GLN A 49 4.74 -17.36 0.20
CA GLN A 49 5.41 -16.10 0.45
C GLN A 49 5.74 -15.43 -0.88
N TYR A 50 5.52 -14.12 -0.95
CA TYR A 50 5.91 -13.32 -2.09
C TYR A 50 6.46 -11.99 -1.62
N ARG A 51 7.32 -11.40 -2.45
CA ARG A 51 7.77 -10.01 -2.28
C ARG A 51 7.74 -9.29 -3.62
N THR A 52 7.56 -7.99 -3.55
CA THR A 52 7.56 -7.11 -4.70
C THR A 52 8.82 -6.25 -4.69
N GLU A 53 9.49 -6.16 -5.83
CA GLU A 53 10.66 -5.34 -6.05
C GLU A 53 10.28 -4.26 -7.08
N ASN A 54 10.68 -3.01 -6.84
CA ASN A 54 10.45 -1.88 -7.76
C ASN A 54 8.96 -1.64 -8.13
N ILE A 55 8.03 -1.97 -7.23
CA ILE A 55 6.60 -1.69 -7.41
C ILE A 55 6.22 -0.42 -6.66
N ARG A 56 5.48 0.47 -7.34
CA ARG A 56 4.88 1.68 -6.76
C ARG A 56 3.36 1.55 -6.74
N ILE A 57 2.77 1.68 -5.55
CA ILE A 57 1.32 1.75 -5.39
C ILE A 57 0.91 3.21 -5.59
N VAL A 58 0.29 3.50 -6.73
CA VAL A 58 -0.21 4.84 -7.06
C VAL A 58 -1.72 4.91 -6.84
N PRO A 59 -2.24 5.97 -6.20
CA PRO A 59 -3.68 6.18 -6.09
C PRO A 59 -4.26 6.49 -7.47
N VAL A 60 -5.39 5.85 -7.79
CA VAL A 60 -6.15 6.13 -9.01
C VAL A 60 -7.28 7.10 -8.69
N PHE A 61 -7.36 8.20 -9.44
CA PHE A 61 -8.35 9.26 -9.25
C PHE A 61 -9.33 9.35 -10.42
N GLY A 62 -10.53 9.86 -10.16
CA GLY A 62 -11.52 10.21 -11.18
C GLY A 62 -12.33 9.03 -11.71
N LYS A 63 -12.94 9.20 -12.89
CA LYS A 63 -13.88 8.20 -13.47
C LYS A 63 -13.24 6.83 -13.70
N GLY A 64 -11.93 6.77 -13.98
CA GLY A 64 -11.21 5.52 -14.23
C GLY A 64 -11.03 4.62 -13.00
N THR A 65 -11.37 5.09 -11.78
CA THR A 65 -11.32 4.27 -10.56
C THR A 65 -12.27 3.07 -10.64
N LEU A 66 -13.42 3.21 -11.34
CA LEU A 66 -14.38 2.13 -11.51
C LEU A 66 -13.83 0.97 -12.35
N ASP A 67 -12.96 1.27 -13.31
CA ASP A 67 -12.40 0.28 -14.23
C ASP A 67 -11.35 -0.61 -13.54
N VAL A 68 -10.64 -0.07 -12.55
CA VAL A 68 -9.56 -0.78 -11.83
C VAL A 68 -9.98 -1.27 -10.44
N SER A 69 -11.02 -0.68 -9.85
CA SER A 69 -11.53 -1.07 -8.54
C SER A 69 -13.03 -0.76 -8.37
N PRO A 70 -13.91 -1.65 -8.87
CA PRO A 70 -15.35 -1.42 -8.96
C PRO A 70 -16.04 -1.07 -7.63
N GLY A 71 -15.49 -1.49 -6.49
CA GLY A 71 -16.04 -1.23 -5.15
C GLY A 71 -15.54 0.03 -4.46
N MET A 72 -14.50 0.71 -4.97
CA MET A 72 -13.84 1.80 -4.25
C MET A 72 -14.46 3.18 -4.49
N ALA A 73 -15.23 3.37 -5.56
CA ALA A 73 -15.86 4.66 -5.88
C ALA A 73 -16.82 5.16 -4.78
N THR A 74 -17.42 4.26 -4.00
CA THR A 74 -18.33 4.62 -2.90
C THR A 74 -17.61 5.07 -1.63
N TYR A 75 -16.36 4.63 -1.37
CA TYR A 75 -15.71 4.84 -0.07
C TYR A 75 -14.96 6.17 0.04
N ILE A 76 -14.47 6.74 -1.06
CA ILE A 76 -13.72 8.01 -1.08
C ILE A 76 -14.58 9.25 -0.77
N SER A 77 -15.91 9.12 -0.76
CA SER A 77 -16.81 10.21 -0.34
C SER A 77 -16.87 10.39 1.18
N TRP A 78 -16.37 9.46 2.00
CA TRP A 78 -16.58 9.48 3.45
C TRP A 78 -15.30 9.61 4.29
N SER A 79 -14.11 9.60 3.68
CA SER A 79 -12.84 9.63 4.42
C SER A 79 -12.00 10.88 4.12
N THR A 80 -12.40 12.02 4.70
CA THR A 80 -11.43 13.11 4.98
C THR A 80 -10.88 13.03 6.41
N THR A 81 -11.29 12.07 7.24
CA THR A 81 -10.74 11.94 8.60
C THR A 81 -9.72 10.83 8.68
N CYS A 82 -8.45 11.19 8.47
CA CYS A 82 -7.33 10.40 8.95
C CYS A 82 -7.32 10.44 10.48
N LEU A 83 -7.64 9.35 11.16
CA LEU A 83 -7.06 9.04 12.47
C LEU A 83 -6.73 7.54 12.49
N GLY A 84 -5.46 7.25 12.74
CA GLY A 84 -4.93 5.91 12.69
C GLY A 84 -5.57 4.95 13.69
N THR A 85 -5.43 3.67 13.38
CA THR A 85 -5.08 2.52 14.24
C THR A 85 -5.72 1.27 13.61
N SER A 86 -4.85 0.33 13.23
CA SER A 86 -5.07 -1.07 12.82
C SER A 86 -6.51 -1.61 12.85
N SER A 87 -7.00 -2.07 11.69
CA SER A 87 -8.24 -2.86 11.59
C SER A 87 -7.93 -4.32 11.22
N THR A 88 -8.01 -5.21 12.22
CA THR A 88 -8.18 -6.64 12.00
C THR A 88 -9.65 -6.89 11.69
N ARG A 89 -9.98 -7.33 10.46
CA ARG A 89 -11.36 -7.62 10.05
C ARG A 89 -11.71 -9.07 10.40
N VAL A 90 -12.52 -9.27 11.45
CA VAL A 90 -13.22 -10.54 11.70
C VAL A 90 -14.58 -10.49 10.99
N ALA A 91 -14.77 -11.34 9.98
CA ALA A 91 -16.08 -11.53 9.35
C ALA A 91 -16.91 -12.52 10.18
N ARG A 92 -18.04 -12.06 10.75
CA ARG A 92 -19.11 -12.96 11.21
C ARG A 92 -20.15 -13.06 10.10
N HIS A 93 -20.44 -14.28 9.67
CA HIS A 93 -21.67 -14.59 8.93
C HIS A 93 -22.83 -14.65 9.94
N SER A 94 -23.85 -13.82 9.76
CA SER A 94 -25.16 -14.01 10.38
C SER A 94 -26.05 -14.77 9.40
N SER A 95 -26.67 -15.85 9.88
CA SER A 95 -27.61 -16.69 9.16
C SER A 95 -28.97 -16.03 8.97
#